data_AF-A0A1B9KJZ3-F1
#
_entry.id   AF-A0A1B9KJZ3-F1
#
_cell.length_a   1.000
_cell.length_b   1.000
_cell.length_c   1.000
_cell.angle_alpha   90.00
_cell.angle_beta   90.00
_cell.angle_gamma   90.00
#
_symmetry.space_group_name_H-M   'P 1'
#
loop_
_entity.id
_entity.type
_entity.pdbx_description
1 polymer ?
#
loop_
_entity_poly.entity_id
_entity_poly.type
_entity_poly.pdbx_seq_one_letter_code
_entity_poly.pdbx_strand_id
1 'polypeptide(L)'
;MRQLQQLVENSYETSYYKMLDKIEQQDAQEEWIDKRADELMGNFSNENDWQILALLKLKLDNHSVDAKIYHQFIIDICYSQAQFEFKQHSLNY
;
A
#
# COMPACT_ATOMS: atom_id res chain seq x y z
N MET A 1 -33.06 -5.21 35.52
CA MET A 1 -31.58 -5.23 35.40
C MET A 1 -31.06 -6.13 34.29
N ARG A 2 -31.60 -7.35 34.04
CA ARG A 2 -31.08 -8.26 32.99
C ARG A 2 -31.06 -7.69 31.56
N GLN A 3 -32.06 -6.87 31.18
CA GLN A 3 -32.16 -6.30 29.83
C GLN A 3 -31.09 -5.23 29.52
N LEU A 4 -30.74 -4.40 30.50
CA LEU A 4 -29.70 -3.38 30.34
C LEU A 4 -28.33 -4.02 30.19
N GLN A 5 -28.07 -5.08 30.97
CA GLN A 5 -26.82 -5.83 30.91
C GLN A 5 -26.64 -6.52 29.55
N GLN A 6 -27.69 -7.17 29.03
CA GLN A 6 -27.68 -7.76 27.67
C GLN A 6 -27.48 -6.72 26.56
N LEU A 7 -28.11 -5.53 26.68
CA LEU A 7 -27.91 -4.46 25.69
C LEU A 7 -26.47 -3.95 25.65
N VAL A 8 -25.83 -3.87 26.82
CA VAL A 8 -24.43 -3.47 26.95
C VAL A 8 -23.50 -4.55 26.36
N GLU A 9 -23.74 -5.82 26.67
CA GLU A 9 -22.99 -6.96 26.11
C GLU A 9 -23.11 -7.02 24.58
N ASN A 10 -24.33 -6.90 24.04
CA ASN A 10 -24.57 -6.89 22.59
C ASN A 10 -23.92 -5.69 21.90
N SER A 11 -23.85 -4.53 22.56
CA SER A 11 -23.15 -3.35 22.06
C SER A 11 -21.65 -3.58 21.95
N TYR A 12 -21.03 -4.20 22.95
CA TYR A 12 -19.60 -4.51 22.92
C TYR A 12 -19.28 -5.53 21.84
N GLU A 13 -20.10 -6.58 21.71
CA GLU A 13 -19.97 -7.58 20.66
C GLU A 13 -20.08 -6.95 19.26
N THR A 14 -21.06 -6.07 19.04
CA THR A 14 -21.22 -5.36 17.77
C THR A 14 -20.01 -4.49 17.44
N SER A 15 -19.47 -3.76 18.42
CA SER A 15 -18.27 -2.94 18.23
C SER A 15 -17.03 -3.79 17.95
N TYR A 16 -16.92 -4.96 18.60
CA TYR A 16 -15.83 -5.89 18.38
C TYR A 16 -15.84 -6.46 16.95
N TYR A 17 -17.00 -6.91 16.44
CA TYR A 17 -17.10 -7.38 15.06
C TYR A 17 -16.79 -6.28 14.04
N LYS A 18 -17.23 -5.04 14.29
CA LYS A 18 -16.87 -3.90 13.42
C LYS A 18 -15.37 -3.61 13.42
N MET A 19 -14.71 -3.80 14.55
CA MET A 19 -13.26 -3.64 14.65
C MET A 19 -12.55 -4.76 13.87
N LEU A 20 -12.98 -6.01 14.00
CA LEU A 20 -12.42 -7.13 13.23
C LEU A 20 -12.59 -6.95 11.73
N ASP A 21 -13.82 -6.64 11.27
CA ASP A 21 -14.10 -6.38 9.85
C ASP A 21 -13.23 -5.25 9.29
N LYS A 22 -13.04 -4.17 10.08
CA LYS A 22 -12.13 -3.09 9.69
C LYS A 22 -10.68 -3.53 9.60
N ILE A 23 -10.21 -4.38 10.52
CA ILE A 23 -8.84 -4.91 10.49
C ILE A 23 -8.65 -5.80 9.27
N GLU A 24 -9.60 -6.72 9.00
CA GLU A 24 -9.54 -7.60 7.83
C GLU A 24 -9.51 -6.81 6.51
N GLN A 25 -10.29 -5.72 6.42
CA GLN A 25 -10.24 -4.82 5.26
C GLN A 25 -8.91 -4.08 5.11
N GLN A 26 -8.29 -3.69 6.23
CA GLN A 26 -6.96 -3.06 6.22
C GLN A 26 -5.88 -4.06 5.79
N ASP A 27 -5.91 -5.28 6.32
CA ASP A 27 -4.97 -6.33 5.96
C ASP A 27 -5.07 -6.68 4.47
N ALA A 28 -6.29 -6.81 3.94
CA ALA A 28 -6.52 -7.05 2.51
C ALA A 28 -6.05 -5.88 1.62
N GLN A 29 -6.19 -4.65 2.10
CA GLN A 29 -5.66 -3.47 1.42
C GLN A 29 -4.12 -3.50 1.38
N GLU A 30 -3.47 -3.77 2.52
CA GLU A 30 -2.01 -3.83 2.62
C GLU A 30 -1.44 -4.94 1.73
N GLU A 31 -2.03 -6.14 1.77
CA GLU A 31 -1.61 -7.26 0.93
C GLU A 31 -1.70 -6.94 -0.58
N TRP A 32 -2.75 -6.21 -1.00
CA TRP A 32 -2.89 -5.78 -2.39
C TRP A 32 -1.82 -4.77 -2.79
N ILE A 33 -1.55 -3.77 -1.93
CA ILE A 33 -0.55 -2.73 -2.19
C ILE A 33 0.83 -3.36 -2.31
N ASP A 34 1.18 -4.28 -1.41
CA ASP A 34 2.47 -4.98 -1.41
C ASP A 34 2.66 -5.77 -2.71
N LYS A 35 1.67 -6.60 -3.10
CA LYS A 35 1.73 -7.36 -4.36
C LYS A 35 1.86 -6.45 -5.57
N ARG A 36 1.11 -5.34 -5.60
CA ARG A 36 1.15 -4.40 -6.72
C ARG A 36 2.50 -3.67 -6.80
N ALA A 37 3.06 -3.28 -5.66
CA ALA A 37 4.38 -2.67 -5.61
C ALA A 37 5.46 -3.65 -6.09
N ASP A 38 5.40 -4.92 -5.69
CA ASP A 38 6.30 -5.98 -6.14
C ASP A 38 6.22 -6.21 -7.65
N GLU A 39 5.02 -6.23 -8.23
CA GLU A 39 4.83 -6.31 -9.68
C GLU A 39 5.45 -5.12 -10.42
N LEU A 40 5.22 -3.89 -9.93
CA LEU A 40 5.78 -2.68 -10.51
C LEU A 40 7.31 -2.70 -10.44
N MET A 41 7.90 -3.08 -9.31
CA MET A 41 9.34 -3.27 -9.16
C MET A 41 9.88 -4.33 -10.12
N GLY A 42 9.17 -5.45 -10.27
CA GLY A 42 9.50 -6.50 -11.24
C GLY A 42 9.53 -5.99 -12.68
N ASN A 43 8.57 -5.14 -13.06
CA ASN A 43 8.54 -4.51 -14.39
C ASN A 43 9.73 -3.58 -14.60
N PHE A 44 10.10 -2.76 -13.61
CA PHE A 44 11.30 -1.93 -13.69
C PHE A 44 12.59 -2.75 -13.80
N SER A 45 12.63 -3.95 -13.22
CA SER A 45 13.80 -4.83 -13.31
C SER A 45 13.98 -5.48 -14.69
N ASN A 46 12.93 -5.49 -15.53
CA ASN A 46 12.98 -6.05 -16.87
C ASN A 46 13.39 -4.97 -17.88
N GLU A 47 14.29 -5.32 -18.79
CA GLU A 47 15.10 -4.41 -19.63
C GLU A 47 14.34 -3.41 -20.55
N ASN A 48 13.01 -3.42 -20.60
CA ASN A 48 12.21 -2.49 -21.41
C ASN A 48 12.00 -1.11 -20.76
N ASP A 49 12.03 -1.00 -19.43
CA ASP A 49 11.86 0.28 -18.72
C ASP A 49 13.19 1.00 -18.45
N TRP A 50 14.26 0.57 -19.14
CA TRP A 50 15.59 1.18 -19.06
C TRP A 50 15.58 2.69 -19.28
N GLN A 51 14.62 3.23 -20.05
CA GLN A 51 14.46 4.65 -20.30
C GLN A 51 13.97 5.42 -19.06
N ILE A 52 13.03 4.85 -18.30
CA ILE A 52 12.52 5.45 -17.06
C ILE A 52 13.59 5.37 -15.97
N LEU A 53 14.23 4.20 -15.84
CA LEU A 53 15.37 4.03 -14.95
C LEU A 53 16.53 4.96 -15.31
N ALA A 54 16.83 5.15 -16.60
CA ALA A 54 17.87 6.08 -17.05
C ALA A 54 17.51 7.55 -16.77
N LEU A 55 16.25 7.96 -16.93
CA LEU A 55 15.80 9.32 -16.58
C LEU A 55 15.86 9.57 -15.07
N LEU A 56 15.46 8.59 -14.27
CA LEU A 56 15.58 8.62 -12.80
C LEU A 56 17.05 8.70 -12.37
N LYS A 57 17.89 7.86 -12.98
CA LYS A 57 19.33 7.81 -12.73
C LYS A 57 20.02 9.09 -13.17
N LEU A 58 19.68 9.67 -14.32
CA LEU A 58 20.21 10.97 -14.78
C LEU A 58 19.84 12.12 -13.82
N LYS A 59 18.60 12.13 -13.31
CA LYS A 59 18.18 13.13 -12.31
C LYS A 59 18.90 12.97 -10.98
N LEU A 60 19.28 11.75 -10.60
CA LEU A 60 19.94 11.43 -9.33
C LEU A 60 21.47 11.49 -9.40
N ASP A 61 22.08 11.11 -10.53
CA ASP A 61 23.53 11.18 -10.78
C ASP A 61 24.05 12.62 -10.78
N ASN A 62 23.21 13.60 -11.15
CA ASN A 62 23.50 15.03 -10.98
C ASN A 62 23.77 15.43 -9.51
N HIS A 63 23.47 14.55 -8.54
CA HIS A 63 23.69 14.76 -7.12
C HIS A 63 24.31 13.54 -6.40
N SER A 64 25.26 12.80 -6.98
CA SER A 64 26.10 11.80 -6.25
C SER A 64 25.34 10.98 -5.19
N VAL A 65 24.21 10.39 -5.57
CA VAL A 65 23.29 9.74 -4.61
C VAL A 65 23.77 8.32 -4.30
N ASP A 66 23.82 7.97 -3.02
CA ASP A 66 24.16 6.62 -2.54
C ASP A 66 23.19 5.57 -3.12
N ALA A 67 23.70 4.40 -3.52
CA ALA A 67 22.92 3.33 -4.13
C ALA A 67 21.75 2.84 -3.26
N LYS A 68 21.86 2.93 -1.93
CA LYS A 68 20.77 2.63 -0.98
C LYS A 68 19.67 3.67 -1.04
N ILE A 69 20.04 4.96 -1.12
CA ILE A 69 19.07 6.05 -1.26
C ILE A 69 18.32 5.92 -2.59
N TYR A 70 19.05 5.55 -3.66
CA TYR A 70 18.44 5.25 -4.96
C TYR A 70 17.43 4.10 -4.86
N HIS A 71 17.80 2.97 -4.25
CA HIS A 71 16.88 1.83 -4.09
C HIS A 71 15.66 2.19 -3.25
N GLN A 72 15.84 2.90 -2.14
CA GLN A 72 14.72 3.33 -1.30
C GLN A 72 13.76 4.21 -2.08
N PHE A 73 14.28 5.13 -2.90
CA PHE A 73 13.46 6.01 -3.71
C PHE A 73 12.61 5.26 -4.75
N ILE A 74 13.16 4.22 -5.38
CA ILE A 74 12.40 3.38 -6.32
C ILE A 74 11.27 2.63 -5.59
N ILE A 75 11.56 2.06 -4.43
CA ILE A 75 10.57 1.38 -3.58
C ILE A 75 9.44 2.36 -3.23
N ASP A 76 9.79 3.56 -2.76
CA ASP A 76 8.82 4.57 -2.34
C ASP A 76 7.90 5.01 -3.50
N ILE A 77 8.44 5.16 -4.72
CA ILE A 77 7.63 5.46 -5.91
C ILE A 77 6.65 4.34 -6.21
N CYS A 78 7.10 3.09 -6.21
CA CYS A 78 6.26 1.93 -6.54
C CYS A 78 5.12 1.78 -5.52
N TYR A 79 5.45 1.90 -4.23
CA TYR A 79 4.45 1.89 -3.16
C TYR A 79 3.46 3.05 -3.27
N SER A 80 3.93 4.27 -3.54
CA SER A 80 3.06 5.44 -3.70
C SER A 80 2.11 5.28 -4.89
N GLN A 81 2.59 4.70 -6.00
CA GLN A 81 1.78 4.43 -7.17
C GLN A 81 0.71 3.36 -6.89
N ALA A 82 1.11 2.26 -6.24
CA ALA A 82 0.17 1.21 -5.82
C ALA A 82 -0.92 1.78 -4.91
N GLN A 83 -0.57 2.59 -3.91
CA GLN A 83 -1.57 3.25 -3.04
C GLN A 83 -2.54 4.15 -3.82
N PHE A 84 -2.05 4.90 -4.81
CA PHE A 84 -2.89 5.74 -5.64
C PHE A 84 -3.86 4.92 -6.49
N GLU A 85 -3.38 3.87 -7.14
CA GLU A 85 -4.20 2.95 -7.96
C GLU A 85 -5.26 2.26 -7.10
N PHE A 86 -4.91 1.75 -5.92
CA PHE A 86 -5.87 1.15 -5.00
C PHE A 86 -6.99 2.13 -4.65
N LYS A 87 -6.64 3.36 -4.25
CA LYS A 87 -7.61 4.40 -3.91
C LYS A 87 -8.56 4.70 -5.07
N GLN A 88 -8.05 4.81 -6.29
CA GLN A 88 -8.88 5.00 -7.48
C GLN A 88 -9.79 3.81 -7.76
N HIS A 89 -9.30 2.58 -7.60
CA HIS A 89 -10.12 1.38 -7.74
C HIS A 89 -11.21 1.29 -6.67
N SER A 90 -10.90 1.64 -5.42
CA SER A 90 -11.85 1.64 -4.30
C SER A 90 -12.92 2.74 -4.35
N LEU A 91 -12.72 3.79 -5.16
CA LEU A 91 -13.68 4.89 -5.35
C LEU A 91 -14.62 4.70 -6.56
N ASN A 92 -14.34 3.72 -7.42
CA ASN A 92 -15.10 3.45 -8.65
C ASN A 92 -16.08 2.27 -8.53
N TYR A 93 -16.34 1.80 -7.30
CA TYR A 93 -17.38 0.84 -6.93
C TYR A 93 -18.34 1.48 -5.93
#